data_AF-A0AAV9W3X9-F1
#
_entry.id   AF-A0AAV9W3X9-F1
#
_cell.length_a   1.000
_cell.length_b   1.000
_cell.length_c   1.000
_cell.angle_alpha   90.00
_cell.angle_beta   90.00
_cell.angle_gamma   90.00
#
_symmetry.space_group_name_H-M   'P 1'
#
loop_
_entity.id
_entity.type
_entity.pdbx_description
1 polymer ?
#
loop_
_entity_poly.entity_id
_entity_poly.type
_entity_poly.pdbx_seq_one_letter_code
_entity_poly.pdbx_strand_id
1 'polypeptide(L)'
;MNVARVVRPRPLLSRPLLSRPLLIRHLPSRSPAGLSRLITTPPSLPTNGNIELDKTVIKLDKTAIKLDKIITELDRTVIKLDKAAIGLNKAMAAISTKLYLEYWNGGYLC
;
A
#
# COMPACT_ATOMS: atom_id res chain seq x y z
N MET A 1 41.42 12.54 43.84
CA MET A 1 42.17 13.59 43.13
C MET A 1 42.06 13.26 41.64
N ASN A 2 41.49 14.02 40.71
CA ASN A 2 41.03 15.40 40.64
C ASN A 2 39.81 15.44 39.71
N VAL A 3 38.80 16.20 40.09
CA VAL A 3 37.63 16.56 39.27
C VAL A 3 37.95 17.90 38.59
N ALA A 4 37.91 17.96 37.26
CA ALA A 4 37.93 19.21 36.49
C ALA A 4 36.92 19.04 35.34
N ARG A 5 35.65 19.45 35.51
CA ARG A 5 35.08 20.80 35.33
C ARG A 5 35.14 21.30 33.87
N VAL A 6 33.99 21.10 33.19
CA VAL A 6 33.24 22.05 32.34
C VAL A 6 34.04 23.10 31.56
N VAL A 7 33.98 23.05 30.21
CA VAL A 7 33.64 24.20 29.34
C VAL A 7 33.05 23.67 28.02
N ARG A 8 31.80 24.04 27.67
CA ARG A 8 31.28 23.93 26.29
C ARG A 8 31.74 25.16 25.49
N PRO A 9 31.93 25.02 24.17
CA PRO A 9 31.59 26.11 23.26
C PRO A 9 30.52 25.68 22.25
N ARG A 10 29.45 26.48 22.19
CA ARG A 10 28.55 26.56 21.03
C ARG A 10 29.28 27.30 19.90
N PRO A 11 29.16 26.88 18.63
CA PRO A 11 29.22 27.82 17.53
C PRO A 11 27.81 28.36 17.29
N LEU A 12 27.57 29.58 17.77
CA LEU A 12 26.57 30.48 17.18
C LEU A 12 27.26 31.22 16.03
N LEU A 13 26.45 31.65 15.05
CA LEU A 13 26.77 32.55 13.92
C LEU A 13 27.36 31.77 12.73
N SER A 14 26.85 31.87 11.50
CA SER A 14 26.34 33.07 10.83
C SER A 14 25.37 32.73 9.70
N ARG A 15 24.15 33.30 9.75
CA ARG A 15 23.34 33.56 8.55
C ARG A 15 24.04 34.63 7.71
N PRO A 16 24.02 34.54 6.38
CA PRO A 16 23.99 35.73 5.54
C PRO A 16 22.55 35.95 5.06
N LEU A 17 21.95 37.02 5.58
CA LEU A 17 20.86 37.74 4.95
C LEU A 17 21.42 38.58 3.79
N LEU A 18 20.54 38.93 2.85
CA LEU A 18 20.73 39.81 1.68
C LEU A 18 21.36 39.11 0.46
N SER A 19 20.75 39.12 -0.73
CA SER A 19 20.21 40.33 -1.36
C SER A 19 19.07 40.03 -2.35
N ARG A 20 17.93 40.68 -2.10
CA ARG A 20 16.98 41.09 -3.14
C ARG A 20 17.70 42.05 -4.10
N PRO A 21 17.39 42.00 -5.41
CA PRO A 21 17.31 43.21 -6.21
C PRO A 21 15.84 43.50 -6.50
N LEU A 22 15.33 44.59 -5.92
CA LEU A 22 14.15 45.28 -6.42
C LEU A 22 14.55 45.96 -7.73
N LEU A 23 13.98 45.53 -8.85
CA LEU A 23 13.97 46.34 -10.07
C LEU A 23 12.56 46.36 -10.65
N ILE A 24 11.85 47.39 -10.20
CA ILE A 24 10.62 47.90 -10.82
C ILE A 24 11.05 48.71 -12.06
N ARG A 25 10.18 48.69 -13.08
CA ARG A 25 10.10 49.52 -14.31
C ARG A 25 10.70 48.82 -15.54
N HIS A 26 10.00 48.62 -16.66
CA HIS A 26 8.94 49.43 -17.27
C HIS A 26 7.91 48.53 -17.99
N LEU A 27 6.61 48.84 -17.84
CA LEU A 27 5.60 48.46 -18.83
C LEU A 27 5.72 49.36 -20.07
N PRO A 28 5.59 48.79 -21.28
CA PRO A 28 4.85 49.44 -22.35
C PRO A 28 3.49 48.74 -22.50
N SER A 29 2.46 49.55 -22.35
CA SER A 29 1.07 49.27 -22.71
C SER A 29 0.94 48.66 -24.10
N ARG A 30 0.35 47.48 -24.21
CA ARG A 30 -0.42 47.11 -25.39
C ARG A 30 -1.60 46.22 -25.00
N SER A 31 -2.71 46.88 -24.75
CA SER A 31 -4.03 46.26 -24.74
C SER A 31 -4.33 45.70 -26.15
N PRO A 32 -4.84 44.48 -26.27
CA PRO A 32 -5.88 44.19 -27.22
C PRO A 32 -7.18 44.04 -26.44
N ALA A 33 -7.95 45.13 -26.42
CA ALA A 33 -9.39 45.01 -26.33
C ALA A 33 -9.83 44.04 -27.43
N GLY A 34 -10.41 42.91 -27.06
CA GLY A 34 -10.63 41.84 -28.03
C GLY A 34 -11.28 40.59 -27.47
N LEU A 35 -12.49 40.75 -26.92
CA LEU A 35 -13.56 39.76 -27.02
C LEU A 35 -13.39 38.46 -26.21
N SER A 36 -14.02 38.47 -25.03
CA SER A 36 -15.13 37.57 -24.73
C SER A 36 -15.11 36.22 -25.44
N ARG A 37 -14.42 35.25 -24.86
CA ARG A 37 -14.85 33.87 -25.01
C ARG A 37 -14.72 33.19 -23.66
N LEU A 38 -15.84 33.22 -22.93
CA LEU A 38 -16.16 32.21 -21.93
C LEU A 38 -15.82 30.85 -22.55
N ILE A 39 -14.68 30.28 -22.15
CA ILE A 39 -14.43 28.86 -22.34
C ILE A 39 -15.19 28.16 -21.21
N THR A 40 -16.52 28.25 -21.27
CA THR A 40 -17.36 27.16 -20.81
C THR A 40 -17.28 26.14 -21.93
N THR A 41 -16.34 25.21 -21.84
CA THR A 41 -16.41 23.97 -22.64
C THR A 41 -17.80 23.38 -22.42
N PRO A 42 -18.68 23.32 -23.44
CA PRO A 42 -19.95 22.63 -23.29
C PRO A 42 -19.66 21.17 -22.94
N PRO A 43 -20.52 20.49 -22.16
CA PRO A 43 -20.38 19.06 -21.95
C PRO A 43 -20.42 18.40 -23.33
N SER A 44 -19.30 17.84 -23.77
CA SER A 44 -19.20 17.14 -25.04
C SER A 44 -20.20 15.99 -25.02
N LEU A 45 -21.14 15.97 -25.96
CA LEU A 45 -22.01 14.83 -26.21
C LEU A 45 -21.15 13.56 -26.29
N PRO A 46 -21.56 12.44 -25.66
CA PRO A 46 -20.81 11.19 -25.75
C PRO A 46 -20.72 10.80 -27.23
N THR A 47 -19.50 10.81 -27.76
CA THR A 47 -19.21 10.30 -29.09
C THR A 47 -19.30 8.77 -29.07
N ASN A 48 -19.55 8.14 -30.22
CA ASN A 48 -19.63 6.67 -30.30
C ASN A 48 -18.38 5.97 -29.71
N GLY A 49 -17.20 6.57 -29.86
CA GLY A 49 -15.96 6.07 -29.26
C GLY A 49 -15.99 6.08 -27.72
N ASN A 50 -16.62 7.07 -27.08
CA ASN A 50 -16.76 7.12 -25.63
C ASN A 50 -17.67 5.99 -25.11
N ILE A 51 -18.76 5.71 -25.83
CA ILE A 51 -19.70 4.61 -25.51
C ILE A 51 -19.02 3.25 -25.66
N GLU A 52 -18.15 3.07 -26.66
CA GLU A 52 -17.39 1.84 -26.84
C GLU A 52 -16.36 1.63 -25.71
N LEU A 53 -15.65 2.68 -25.31
CA LEU A 53 -14.75 2.63 -24.16
C LEU A 53 -15.50 2.26 -22.88
N ASP A 54 -16.64 2.91 -22.60
CA ASP A 54 -17.47 2.57 -21.43
C ASP A 54 -17.92 1.10 -21.45
N LYS A 55 -18.31 0.57 -22.61
CA LYS A 55 -18.65 -0.85 -22.76
C LYS A 55 -17.46 -1.77 -22.48
N THR A 56 -16.25 -1.39 -22.87
CA THR A 56 -15.04 -2.16 -22.58
C THR A 56 -14.70 -2.14 -21.10
N VAL A 57 -14.80 -0.99 -20.44
CA VAL A 57 -14.60 -0.85 -18.99
C VAL A 57 -15.57 -1.74 -18.21
N ILE A 58 -16.87 -1.69 -18.55
CA ILE A 58 -17.89 -2.54 -17.92
C ILE A 58 -17.58 -4.04 -18.10
N LYS A 59 -17.01 -4.45 -19.25
CA LYS A 59 -16.61 -5.84 -19.46
C LYS A 59 -15.42 -6.21 -18.58
N LEU A 60 -14.43 -5.33 -18.46
CA LEU A 60 -13.27 -5.53 -17.60
C LEU A 60 -13.68 -5.63 -16.12
N ASP A 61 -14.56 -4.75 -15.65
CA ASP A 61 -15.09 -4.80 -14.28
C ASP A 61 -15.80 -6.13 -14.00
N LYS A 62 -16.62 -6.62 -14.95
CA LYS A 62 -17.26 -7.93 -14.83
C LYS A 62 -16.25 -9.07 -14.77
N THR A 63 -15.13 -8.97 -15.48
CA THR A 63 -14.06 -9.99 -15.40
C THR A 63 -13.31 -9.91 -14.08
N ALA A 64 -13.03 -8.71 -13.56
CA ALA A 64 -12.40 -8.52 -12.26
C ALA A 64 -13.25 -9.13 -11.13
N ILE A 65 -14.56 -8.84 -11.12
CA ILE A 65 -15.50 -9.42 -10.14
C ILE A 65 -15.52 -10.96 -10.19
N LYS A 66 -15.39 -11.56 -11.39
CA LYS A 66 -15.32 -13.02 -11.52
C LYS A 66 -14.03 -13.58 -10.94
N LEU A 67 -12.89 -12.91 -11.17
CA LEU A 67 -11.61 -13.32 -10.62
C LEU A 67 -11.61 -13.22 -9.09
N ASP A 68 -12.16 -12.16 -8.52
CA ASP A 68 -12.26 -11.99 -7.06
C ASP A 68 -13.06 -13.12 -6.40
N LYS A 69 -14.13 -13.58 -7.06
CA LYS A 69 -14.92 -14.74 -6.59
C LYS A 69 -14.10 -16.02 -6.60
N ILE A 70 -13.32 -16.26 -7.67
CA ILE A 70 -12.45 -17.43 -7.78
C ILE A 70 -11.37 -17.41 -6.69
N ILE A 71 -10.75 -16.26 -6.45
CA ILE A 71 -9.76 -16.09 -5.38
C ILE A 71 -10.39 -16.40 -4.02
N THR A 72 -11.58 -15.86 -3.75
CA THR A 72 -12.31 -16.12 -2.50
C THR A 72 -12.63 -17.60 -2.31
N GLU A 73 -12.96 -18.33 -3.38
CA GLU A 73 -13.19 -19.77 -3.32
C GLU A 73 -11.90 -20.55 -3.06
N LEU A 74 -10.78 -20.13 -3.67
CA LEU A 74 -9.46 -20.72 -3.44
C LEU A 74 -9.01 -20.51 -1.99
N ASP A 75 -9.20 -19.33 -1.41
CA ASP A 75 -8.86 -19.09 0.00
C ASP A 75 -9.64 -20.03 0.94
N ARG A 76 -10.91 -20.31 0.63
CA ARG A 76 -11.72 -21.27 1.40
C ARG A 76 -11.20 -22.70 1.27
N THR A 77 -10.68 -23.10 0.11
CA THR A 77 -10.12 -24.45 -0.05
C THR A 77 -8.79 -24.59 0.68
N VAL A 78 -7.94 -23.55 0.65
CA VAL A 78 -6.69 -23.50 1.42
C VAL A 78 -6.98 -23.64 2.92
N ILE A 79 -7.93 -22.88 3.47
CA ILE A 79 -8.32 -22.98 4.90
C ILE A 79 -8.79 -24.40 5.27
N LYS A 80 -9.51 -25.09 4.37
CA LYS A 80 -9.93 -26.47 4.62
C LYS A 80 -8.74 -27.44 4.65
N LEU A 81 -7.78 -27.27 3.73
CA LEU A 81 -6.56 -28.07 3.69
C LEU A 81 -5.71 -27.86 4.95
N ASP A 82 -5.55 -26.62 5.41
CA ASP A 82 -4.82 -26.31 6.63
C ASP A 82 -5.44 -26.99 7.86
N LYS A 83 -6.77 -26.97 7.97
CA LYS A 83 -7.48 -27.67 9.05
C LYS A 83 -7.26 -29.18 8.99
N ALA A 84 -7.25 -29.77 7.80
CA ALA A 84 -6.97 -31.19 7.62
C ALA A 84 -5.52 -31.54 8.03
N ALA A 85 -4.54 -30.71 7.62
CA ALA A 85 -3.14 -30.88 7.99
C ALA A 85 -2.94 -30.79 9.52
N ILE A 86 -3.59 -29.83 10.18
CA ILE A 86 -3.59 -29.73 11.65
C ILE A 86 -4.18 -30.99 12.30
N GLY A 87 -5.27 -31.53 11.74
CA GLY A 87 -5.88 -32.78 12.20
C GLY A 87 -4.93 -33.97 12.11
N LEU A 88 -4.24 -34.12 10.98
CA LEU A 88 -3.24 -35.18 10.78
C LEU A 88 -2.06 -35.04 11.75
N ASN A 89 -1.54 -33.82 11.94
CA ASN A 89 -0.45 -33.58 12.89
C ASN A 89 -0.84 -33.97 14.33
N LYS A 90 -2.07 -33.66 14.75
CA LYS A 90 -2.58 -34.08 16.06
C LYS A 90 -2.67 -35.60 16.18
N ALA A 91 -3.15 -36.28 15.14
CA ALA A 91 -3.23 -37.74 15.13
C ALA A 91 -1.84 -38.38 15.22
N MET A 92 -0.87 -37.88 14.44
CA MET A 92 0.51 -38.34 14.51
C MET A 92 1.13 -38.13 15.89
N ALA A 93 0.91 -36.96 16.50
CA ALA A 93 1.38 -36.68 17.85
C ALA A 93 0.78 -37.66 18.87
N ALA A 94 -0.52 -37.93 18.79
CA ALA A 94 -1.20 -38.88 19.67
C ALA A 94 -0.65 -40.31 19.52
N ILE A 95 -0.42 -40.76 18.28
CA ILE A 95 0.19 -42.08 18.00
C ILE A 95 1.60 -42.13 18.56
N SER A 96 2.41 -41.09 18.32
CA SER A 96 3.78 -41.00 18.82
C SER A 96 3.83 -41.08 20.35
N THR A 97 2.96 -40.32 21.04
CA THR A 97 2.88 -40.37 22.51
C THR A 97 2.46 -41.74 23.02
N LYS A 98 1.53 -42.40 22.33
CA LYS A 98 1.06 -43.73 22.71
C LYS A 98 2.18 -44.76 22.60
N LEU A 99 2.91 -44.77 21.48
CA LEU A 99 4.05 -45.65 21.27
C LEU A 99 5.15 -45.43 22.31
N TYR A 100 5.43 -44.16 22.66
CA TYR A 100 6.43 -43.85 23.68
C TYR A 100 6.03 -44.39 25.06
N LEU A 101 4.76 -44.25 25.44
CA LEU A 101 4.23 -44.79 26.70
C LEU A 101 4.24 -46.32 26.71
N GLU A 102 3.86 -46.98 25.61
CA GLU A 102 3.92 -48.44 25.50
C GLU A 102 5.37 -48.95 25.60
N TYR A 103 6.31 -48.30 24.94
CA TYR A 103 7.73 -48.63 25.00
C TYR A 103 8.30 -48.50 26.42
N TRP A 104 7.99 -47.40 27.12
CA TRP A 104 8.43 -47.21 28.50
C TRP A 104 7.75 -48.18 29.47
N ASN A 105 6.42 -48.26 29.46
CA ASN A 105 5.68 -49.09 30.42
C ASN A 105 5.94 -50.60 30.24
N GLY A 106 6.22 -51.05 29.01
CA GLY A 106 6.60 -52.44 28.74
C GLY A 106 7.97 -52.84 29.27
N GLY A 107 8.89 -51.89 29.50
CA GLY A 107 10.23 -52.13 30.03
C GLY A 107 10.33 -52.19 31.56
N TYR A 108 9.32 -51.70 32.29
CA TYR A 108 9.29 -51.70 33.77
C TYR A 108 8.54 -52.91 34.38
N LEU A 109 8.02 -53.81 33.54
CA LEU A 109 7.30 -55.03 33.95
C LEU A 109 8.15 -56.32 33.83
N CYS A 110 9.46 -56.19 33.59
CA CYS A 110 10.43 -57.29 33.64
C CYS A 110 11.29 -57.21 34.90
#